data_AF-A0A4Z0Q295-F1
#
_entry.id   AF-A0A4Z0Q295-F1
#
_cell.length_a   1.000
_cell.length_b   1.000
_cell.length_c   1.000
_cell.angle_alpha   90.00
_cell.angle_beta   90.00
_cell.angle_gamma   90.00
#
_symmetry.space_group_name_H-M   'P 1'
#
loop_
_entity.id
_entity.type
_entity.pdbx_description
1 polymer ?
#
loop_
_entity_poly.entity_id
_entity_poly.type
_entity_poly.pdbx_seq_one_letter_code
_entity_poly.pdbx_strand_id
1 'polypeptide(L)'
;MLFDDKLHILFEYKIIHNKLYMVTSCGKENILCINLQYLPSSEEWDANKSIFNWNSNYYYSIQMFEEYIIKEFALLPNTISAYKSLMDQILLICFNGIASIVEFVFNDYNKNNGVPAYNDFVKAFEIYSGACNENYEVKALDSIVIFKLKNESFEINTYESMKQYLKSYIEGESYDEIYTETEMRIWSEIYLDPGIEKEYFIPKMLNEWEIYWSTLYSSVRERVGSTSHLDGRKEASLRKLNMYFDLYKESNDVIRLAWDFDDMVLYPIAVITMVNIFDSDVCYDEYCELEFFTGGKWESISLNEEDPSALIFFIRREDI
;
A
#
# COMPACT_ATOMS: atom_id res chain seq x y z
N MET A 1 -19.53 -25.17 26.39
CA MET A 1 -20.24 -25.62 25.17
C MET A 1 -19.28 -25.44 24.01
N LEU A 2 -18.96 -26.53 23.34
CA LEU A 2 -18.24 -26.51 22.05
C LEU A 2 -19.26 -26.19 20.96
N PHE A 3 -18.88 -25.39 19.97
CA PHE A 3 -19.72 -25.20 18.78
C PHE A 3 -19.52 -26.38 17.83
N ASP A 4 -20.60 -27.05 17.44
CA ASP A 4 -20.58 -28.23 16.56
C ASP A 4 -20.44 -27.87 15.06
N ASP A 5 -20.66 -26.59 14.71
CA ASP A 5 -20.43 -26.04 13.37
C ASP A 5 -19.20 -25.13 13.36
N LYS A 6 -18.48 -25.07 12.23
CA LYS A 6 -17.41 -24.08 12.03
C LYS A 6 -18.02 -22.68 12.21
N LEU A 7 -17.62 -21.99 13.26
CA LEU A 7 -17.99 -20.62 13.47
C LEU A 7 -17.41 -19.76 12.35
N HIS A 8 -18.25 -18.89 11.80
CA HIS A 8 -17.85 -17.84 10.88
C HIS A 8 -18.14 -16.49 11.54
N ILE A 9 -17.20 -15.56 11.44
CA ILE A 9 -17.45 -14.15 11.77
C ILE A 9 -18.07 -13.49 10.54
N LEU A 10 -19.14 -12.74 10.77
CA LEU A 10 -19.75 -11.88 9.76
C LEU A 10 -19.64 -10.42 10.21
N PHE A 11 -19.39 -9.55 9.23
CA PHE A 11 -19.36 -8.11 9.41
C PHE A 11 -20.54 -7.48 8.65
N GLU A 12 -21.25 -6.60 9.33
CA GLU A 12 -22.28 -5.76 8.72
C GLU A 12 -22.09 -4.32 9.18
N TYR A 13 -22.31 -3.36 8.31
CA TYR A 13 -22.23 -1.94 8.65
C TYR A 13 -23.60 -1.28 8.55
N LYS A 14 -23.92 -0.44 9.53
CA LYS A 14 -25.23 0.23 9.61
C LYS A 14 -25.08 1.67 10.06
N ILE A 15 -25.86 2.57 9.45
CA ILE A 15 -25.99 3.95 9.93
C ILE A 15 -27.19 4.01 10.88
N ILE A 16 -26.94 4.35 12.15
CA ILE A 16 -27.97 4.47 13.19
C ILE A 16 -27.77 5.82 13.88
N HIS A 17 -28.82 6.65 13.94
CA HIS A 17 -28.74 8.00 14.53
C HIS A 17 -27.55 8.83 14.01
N ASN A 18 -27.36 8.87 12.69
CA ASN A 18 -26.27 9.60 12.02
C ASN A 18 -24.85 9.18 12.46
N LYS A 19 -24.67 7.92 12.85
CA LYS A 19 -23.35 7.33 13.12
C LYS A 19 -23.25 5.96 12.49
N LEU A 20 -22.06 5.64 11.99
CA LEU A 20 -21.70 4.34 11.45
C LEU A 20 -21.43 3.37 12.59
N TYR A 21 -22.00 2.17 12.48
CA TYR A 21 -21.77 1.06 13.38
C TYR A 21 -21.22 -0.12 12.61
N MET A 22 -20.16 -0.74 13.14
CA MET A 22 -19.72 -2.07 12.74
C MET A 22 -20.43 -3.09 13.63
N VAL A 23 -21.16 -3.99 13.02
CA VAL A 23 -21.83 -5.10 13.67
C VAL A 23 -21.06 -6.37 13.34
N THR A 24 -20.43 -6.96 14.34
CA THR A 24 -19.76 -8.26 14.19
C THR A 24 -20.62 -9.33 14.81
N SER A 25 -20.75 -10.48 14.15
CA SER A 25 -21.52 -11.60 14.68
C SER A 25 -20.83 -12.94 14.50
N CYS A 26 -21.01 -13.82 15.48
CA CYS A 26 -20.49 -15.18 15.49
C CYS A 26 -21.60 -16.16 15.91
N GLY A 27 -22.27 -16.74 14.92
CA GLY A 27 -23.54 -17.47 15.13
C GLY A 27 -24.70 -16.54 15.48
N LYS A 28 -25.82 -17.11 15.97
CA LYS A 28 -27.08 -16.36 16.19
C LYS A 28 -27.13 -15.51 17.47
N GLU A 29 -26.26 -15.79 18.44
CA GLU A 29 -26.38 -15.22 19.80
C GLU A 29 -25.24 -14.27 20.19
N ASN A 30 -24.14 -14.24 19.43
CA ASN A 30 -23.01 -13.39 19.74
C ASN A 30 -22.95 -12.26 18.72
N ILE A 31 -23.50 -11.12 19.08
CA ILE A 31 -23.53 -9.91 18.26
C ILE A 31 -22.87 -8.78 19.06
N LEU A 32 -21.82 -8.19 18.50
CA LEU A 32 -21.19 -6.98 19.00
C LEU A 32 -21.53 -5.83 18.06
N CYS A 33 -21.92 -4.69 18.63
CA CYS A 33 -22.23 -3.47 17.88
C CYS A 33 -21.27 -2.37 18.34
N ILE A 34 -20.42 -1.91 17.44
CA ILE A 34 -19.36 -0.94 17.72
C ILE A 34 -19.68 0.36 17.02
N ASN A 35 -19.77 1.45 17.79
CA ASN A 35 -19.96 2.79 17.24
C ASN A 35 -18.63 3.34 16.72
N LEU A 36 -18.53 3.58 15.42
CA LEU A 36 -17.32 4.09 14.78
C LEU A 36 -17.18 5.61 14.84
N GLN A 37 -18.13 6.31 15.50
CA GLN A 37 -18.14 7.76 15.70
C GLN A 37 -17.99 8.60 14.43
N TYR A 38 -18.33 8.03 13.28
CA TYR A 38 -18.16 8.63 11.97
C TYR A 38 -19.47 8.57 11.18
N LEU A 39 -19.71 9.57 10.33
CA LEU A 39 -20.85 9.61 9.42
C LEU A 39 -20.29 9.74 8.00
N PRO A 40 -20.34 8.67 7.17
CA PRO A 40 -19.84 8.77 5.81
C PRO A 40 -20.73 9.70 4.98
N SER A 41 -20.11 10.38 4.01
CA SER A 41 -20.85 11.13 2.99
C SER A 41 -21.53 10.19 1.99
N SER A 42 -22.48 10.71 1.20
CA SER A 42 -23.10 9.95 0.11
C SER A 42 -22.11 9.59 -1.01
N GLU A 43 -20.99 10.30 -1.10
CA GLU A 43 -19.95 10.07 -2.09
C GLU A 43 -19.00 8.93 -1.69
N GLU A 44 -18.97 8.55 -0.42
CA GLU A 44 -18.09 7.51 0.13
C GLU A 44 -18.85 6.22 0.46
N TRP A 45 -20.18 6.27 0.56
CA TRP A 45 -21.02 5.19 1.07
C TRP A 45 -22.06 4.69 0.07
N ASP A 46 -21.99 3.40 -0.27
CA ASP A 46 -23.04 2.72 -1.01
C ASP A 46 -24.13 2.23 -0.04
N ALA A 47 -25.21 2.99 0.08
CA ALA A 47 -26.33 2.66 0.96
C ALA A 47 -27.04 1.35 0.61
N ASN A 48 -26.99 0.90 -0.65
CA ASN A 48 -27.64 -0.35 -1.07
C ASN A 48 -26.81 -1.56 -0.64
N LYS A 49 -25.49 -1.44 -0.68
CA LYS A 49 -24.56 -2.51 -0.29
C LYS A 49 -24.12 -2.41 1.16
N SER A 50 -24.35 -1.27 1.80
CA SER A 50 -23.85 -0.95 3.14
C SER A 50 -22.34 -1.13 3.27
N ILE A 51 -21.59 -0.59 2.29
CA ILE A 51 -20.12 -0.62 2.26
C ILE A 51 -19.58 0.74 1.86
N PHE A 52 -18.35 1.02 2.29
CA PHE A 52 -17.55 2.08 1.71
C PHE A 52 -17.23 1.76 0.25
N ASN A 53 -17.18 2.80 -0.59
CA ASN A 53 -16.53 2.68 -1.89
C ASN A 53 -15.03 2.96 -1.75
N TRP A 54 -14.28 2.64 -2.80
CA TRP A 54 -12.83 2.74 -2.86
C TRP A 54 -12.29 4.18 -2.79
N ASN A 55 -13.15 5.20 -2.93
CA ASN A 55 -12.77 6.61 -2.78
C ASN A 55 -12.76 7.08 -1.32
N SER A 56 -13.36 6.32 -0.40
CA SER A 56 -13.34 6.66 1.03
C SER A 56 -11.93 6.54 1.61
N ASN A 57 -11.53 7.53 2.42
CA ASN A 57 -10.26 7.50 3.17
C ASN A 57 -10.16 6.29 4.11
N TYR A 58 -11.30 5.69 4.50
CA TYR A 58 -11.36 4.59 5.45
C TYR A 58 -11.60 3.22 4.80
N TYR A 59 -11.78 3.15 3.48
CA TYR A 59 -12.12 1.89 2.79
C TYR A 59 -11.11 0.77 3.10
N TYR A 60 -9.83 1.05 2.87
CA TYR A 60 -8.75 0.08 3.08
C TYR A 60 -8.52 -0.26 4.55
N SER A 61 -8.51 0.74 5.44
CA SER A 61 -8.32 0.50 6.87
C SER A 61 -9.42 -0.38 7.46
N ILE A 62 -10.67 -0.20 7.02
CA ILE A 62 -11.78 -1.06 7.43
C ILE A 62 -11.59 -2.50 6.93
N GLN A 63 -11.23 -2.68 5.66
CA GLN A 63 -11.00 -4.01 5.09
C GLN A 63 -9.86 -4.75 5.82
N MET A 64 -8.72 -4.10 6.00
CA MET A 64 -7.57 -4.68 6.73
C MET A 64 -7.92 -5.02 8.18
N PHE A 65 -8.76 -4.21 8.82
CA PHE A 65 -9.22 -4.49 10.18
C PHE A 65 -10.12 -5.73 10.24
N GLU A 66 -11.01 -5.94 9.27
CA GLU A 66 -11.78 -7.19 9.17
C GLU A 66 -10.87 -8.40 8.98
N GLU A 67 -9.88 -8.30 8.09
CA GLU A 67 -8.90 -9.36 7.85
C GLU A 67 -8.11 -9.69 9.11
N TYR A 68 -7.69 -8.68 9.88
CA TYR A 68 -7.07 -8.85 11.19
C TYR A 68 -8.00 -9.63 12.15
N ILE A 69 -9.27 -9.22 12.28
CA ILE A 69 -10.23 -9.88 13.17
C ILE A 69 -10.45 -11.34 12.74
N ILE A 70 -10.58 -11.62 11.44
CA ILE A 70 -10.75 -12.97 10.90
C ILE A 70 -9.53 -13.83 11.22
N LYS A 71 -8.31 -13.29 11.02
CA LYS A 71 -7.06 -13.99 11.30
C LYS A 71 -6.92 -14.31 12.77
N GLU A 72 -7.11 -13.34 13.66
CA GLU A 72 -7.06 -13.56 15.10
C GLU A 72 -8.13 -14.57 15.53
N PHE A 73 -9.34 -14.48 15.00
CA PHE A 73 -10.40 -15.43 15.30
C PHE A 73 -10.05 -16.87 14.88
N ALA A 74 -9.41 -17.05 13.72
CA ALA A 74 -9.00 -18.36 13.24
C ALA A 74 -7.95 -19.04 14.14
N LEU A 75 -7.20 -18.26 14.92
CA LEU A 75 -6.18 -18.76 15.86
C LEU A 75 -6.76 -19.12 17.24
N LEU A 76 -7.99 -18.73 17.53
CA LEU A 76 -8.59 -18.92 18.86
C LEU A 76 -9.15 -20.35 19.05
N PRO A 77 -9.09 -20.88 20.29
CA PRO A 77 -9.87 -22.06 20.65
C PRO A 77 -11.37 -21.82 20.41
N ASN A 78 -12.08 -22.82 19.88
CA ASN A 78 -13.52 -22.76 19.62
C ASN A 78 -14.37 -22.75 20.91
N THR A 79 -14.29 -21.64 21.65
CA THR A 79 -14.93 -21.44 22.95
C THR A 79 -15.49 -20.02 23.05
N ILE A 80 -16.63 -19.89 23.74
CA ILE A 80 -17.29 -18.59 23.96
C ILE A 80 -16.36 -17.60 24.71
N SER A 81 -15.55 -18.08 25.64
CA SER A 81 -14.62 -17.24 26.40
C SER A 81 -13.51 -16.65 25.52
N ALA A 82 -12.96 -17.43 24.59
CA ALA A 82 -11.95 -16.92 23.66
C ALA A 82 -12.54 -15.86 22.72
N TYR A 83 -13.75 -16.11 22.19
CA TYR A 83 -14.45 -15.13 21.37
C TYR A 83 -14.73 -13.81 22.13
N LYS A 84 -15.24 -13.90 23.37
CA LYS A 84 -15.47 -12.70 24.20
C LYS A 84 -14.18 -11.93 24.46
N SER A 85 -13.08 -12.63 24.74
CA SER A 85 -11.77 -11.99 24.92
C SER A 85 -11.30 -11.24 23.67
N LEU A 86 -11.52 -11.78 22.48
CA LEU A 86 -11.23 -11.08 21.23
C LEU A 86 -12.13 -9.85 21.08
N MET A 87 -13.44 -9.99 21.30
CA MET A 87 -14.39 -8.89 21.19
C MET A 87 -14.06 -7.74 22.16
N ASP A 88 -13.60 -8.04 23.37
CA ASP A 88 -13.14 -7.04 24.34
C ASP A 88 -11.90 -6.29 23.82
N GLN A 89 -10.97 -6.97 23.15
CA GLN A 89 -9.82 -6.33 22.49
C GLN A 89 -10.26 -5.45 21.32
N ILE A 90 -11.18 -5.92 20.48
CA ILE A 90 -11.71 -5.12 19.36
C ILE A 90 -12.41 -3.86 19.88
N LEU A 91 -13.15 -3.94 20.98
CA LEU A 91 -13.74 -2.76 21.62
C LEU A 91 -12.70 -1.74 22.10
N LEU A 92 -11.56 -2.20 22.63
CA LEU A 92 -10.46 -1.33 23.04
C LEU A 92 -9.81 -0.65 21.84
N ILE A 93 -9.60 -1.39 20.74
CA ILE A 93 -9.05 -0.83 19.50
C ILE A 93 -10.00 0.24 18.94
N CYS A 94 -11.31 0.00 18.93
CA CYS A 94 -12.28 0.92 18.37
C CYS A 94 -12.73 2.05 19.33
N PHE A 95 -12.02 2.27 20.45
CA PHE A 95 -12.49 3.15 21.52
C PHE A 95 -12.77 4.59 21.05
N ASN A 96 -11.91 5.16 20.20
CA ASN A 96 -12.13 6.48 19.59
C ASN A 96 -12.72 6.39 18.17
N GLY A 97 -13.46 5.32 17.88
CA GLY A 97 -14.13 5.13 16.60
C GLY A 97 -13.19 4.79 15.45
N ILE A 98 -13.53 5.25 14.25
CA ILE A 98 -12.85 4.88 13.00
C ILE A 98 -11.38 5.33 12.95
N ALA A 99 -11.05 6.45 13.60
CA ALA A 99 -9.68 6.95 13.66
C ALA A 99 -8.73 5.98 14.37
N SER A 100 -9.18 5.34 15.46
CA SER A 100 -8.36 4.33 16.14
C SER A 100 -8.19 3.04 15.33
N ILE A 101 -9.13 2.73 14.42
CA ILE A 101 -8.95 1.61 13.47
C ILE A 101 -7.80 1.93 12.52
N VAL A 102 -7.77 3.15 11.96
CA VAL A 102 -6.71 3.61 11.05
C VAL A 102 -5.34 3.54 11.75
N GLU A 103 -5.23 4.10 12.95
CA GLU A 103 -4.00 4.05 13.76
C GLU A 103 -3.59 2.60 14.04
N PHE A 104 -4.52 1.76 14.47
CA PHE A 104 -4.24 0.37 14.80
C PHE A 104 -3.72 -0.41 13.59
N VAL A 105 -4.43 -0.35 12.46
CA VAL A 105 -4.07 -1.08 11.25
C VAL A 105 -2.72 -0.63 10.72
N PHE A 106 -2.46 0.69 10.68
CA PHE A 106 -1.18 1.22 10.25
C PHE A 106 -0.04 0.70 11.14
N ASN A 107 -0.20 0.77 12.46
CA ASN A 107 0.82 0.31 13.40
C ASN A 107 1.03 -1.21 13.37
N ASP A 108 -0.04 -2.00 13.19
CA ASP A 108 0.04 -3.47 13.11
C ASP A 108 0.77 -3.90 11.83
N TYR A 109 0.41 -3.32 10.69
CA TYR A 109 1.07 -3.57 9.40
C TYR A 109 2.57 -3.27 9.46
N ASN A 110 2.94 -2.18 10.14
CA ASN A 110 4.30 -1.65 10.17
C ASN A 110 5.17 -2.12 11.35
N LYS A 111 4.62 -2.93 12.27
CA LYS A 111 5.24 -3.29 13.56
C LYS A 111 6.67 -3.82 13.47
N ASN A 112 7.03 -4.50 12.38
CA ASN A 112 8.34 -5.11 12.19
C ASN A 112 9.15 -4.48 11.03
N ASN A 113 8.66 -3.39 10.44
CA ASN A 113 9.26 -2.79 9.24
C ASN A 113 10.11 -1.55 9.55
N GLY A 114 10.27 -1.20 10.83
CA GLY A 114 11.01 0.00 11.25
C GLY A 114 10.27 1.31 11.00
N VAL A 115 9.11 1.27 10.34
CA VAL A 115 8.28 2.45 10.10
C VAL A 115 7.77 3.01 11.43
N PRO A 116 7.90 4.33 11.66
CA PRO A 116 7.45 4.99 12.88
C PRO A 116 5.96 4.83 13.15
N ALA A 117 5.54 5.09 14.39
CA ALA A 117 4.12 4.95 14.75
C ALA A 117 3.27 6.02 14.04
N TYR A 118 2.01 5.69 13.74
CA TYR A 118 1.04 6.60 13.13
C TYR A 118 0.98 7.98 13.80
N ASN A 119 1.01 8.00 15.14
CA ASN A 119 0.96 9.25 15.90
C ASN A 119 2.16 10.17 15.68
N ASP A 120 3.30 9.65 15.24
CA ASP A 120 4.48 10.45 14.95
C ASP A 120 4.35 11.14 13.57
N PHE A 121 3.72 10.49 12.58
CA PHE A 121 3.30 11.12 11.32
C PHE A 121 2.30 12.25 11.57
N VAL A 122 1.30 12.01 12.44
CA VAL A 122 0.31 13.03 12.83
C VAL A 122 1.00 14.25 13.42
N LYS A 123 1.92 14.06 14.39
CA LYS A 123 2.67 15.17 14.99
C LYS A 123 3.51 15.92 13.96
N ALA A 124 4.21 15.21 13.07
CA ALA A 124 5.03 15.84 12.04
C ALA A 124 4.18 16.71 11.11
N PHE A 125 3.00 16.20 10.71
CA PHE A 125 2.04 16.97 9.92
C PHE A 125 1.51 18.21 10.66
N GLU A 126 1.13 18.08 11.93
CA GLU A 126 0.65 19.21 12.74
C GLU A 126 1.74 20.27 12.94
N ILE A 127 3.01 19.87 13.10
CA ILE A 127 4.16 20.79 13.16
C ILE A 127 4.30 21.57 11.84
N TYR A 128 4.24 20.87 10.70
CA TYR A 128 4.41 21.50 9.39
C TYR A 128 3.23 22.42 9.03
N SER A 129 2.01 21.93 9.16
CA SER A 129 0.81 22.63 8.71
C SER A 129 0.31 23.69 9.69
N GLY A 130 0.68 23.58 10.98
CA GLY A 130 0.07 24.34 12.07
C GLY A 130 -1.41 24.00 12.31
N ALA A 131 -1.92 22.94 11.68
CA ALA A 131 -3.28 22.46 11.89
C ALA A 131 -3.38 21.64 13.18
N CYS A 132 -4.61 21.43 13.64
CA CYS A 132 -4.93 20.53 14.75
C CYS A 132 -5.93 19.48 14.24
N ASN A 133 -5.90 18.27 14.80
CA ASN A 133 -6.73 17.09 14.48
C ASN A 133 -8.19 17.32 13.98
N GLU A 134 -8.87 18.40 14.36
CA GLU A 134 -10.24 18.71 13.88
C GLU A 134 -10.30 19.32 12.47
N ASN A 135 -9.15 19.68 11.89
CA ASN A 135 -9.08 20.48 10.67
C ASN A 135 -8.67 19.70 9.41
N TYR A 136 -8.30 18.42 9.53
CA TYR A 136 -7.86 17.60 8.40
C TYR A 136 -8.41 16.17 8.47
N GLU A 137 -8.44 15.52 7.31
CA GLU A 137 -8.71 14.09 7.20
C GLU A 137 -7.39 13.34 6.97
N VAL A 138 -7.33 12.09 7.43
CA VAL A 138 -6.15 11.24 7.24
C VAL A 138 -6.54 9.98 6.50
N LYS A 139 -5.80 9.65 5.45
CA LYS A 139 -5.84 8.36 4.76
C LYS A 139 -4.50 7.68 5.01
N ALA A 140 -4.51 6.50 5.60
CA ALA A 140 -3.32 5.67 5.75
C ALA A 140 -3.46 4.44 4.86
N LEU A 141 -2.47 4.21 4.00
CA LEU A 141 -2.41 3.06 3.09
C LEU A 141 -1.03 2.43 3.26
N ASP A 142 -1.01 1.18 3.74
CA ASP A 142 0.23 0.43 3.99
C ASP A 142 1.21 1.19 4.90
N SER A 143 2.27 1.75 4.33
CA SER A 143 3.30 2.54 5.04
C SER A 143 3.20 4.04 4.75
N ILE A 144 2.27 4.50 3.91
CA ILE A 144 2.10 5.91 3.54
C ILE A 144 0.95 6.54 4.31
N VAL A 145 1.11 7.80 4.69
CA VAL A 145 0.06 8.60 5.29
C VAL A 145 -0.18 9.87 4.45
N ILE A 146 -1.43 10.08 4.04
CA ILE A 146 -1.89 11.25 3.30
C ILE A 146 -2.82 12.06 4.20
N PHE A 147 -2.55 13.35 4.29
CA PHE A 147 -3.34 14.32 5.06
C PHE A 147 -4.06 15.26 4.10
N LYS A 148 -5.35 15.47 4.32
CA LYS A 148 -6.18 16.34 3.47
C LYS A 148 -6.72 17.54 4.25
N LEU A 149 -6.33 18.73 3.84
CA LEU A 149 -6.79 20.02 4.35
C LEU A 149 -7.67 20.71 3.31
N LYS A 150 -8.99 20.56 3.40
CA LYS A 150 -9.99 21.17 2.49
C LYS A 150 -9.70 20.91 0.99
N ASN A 151 -8.82 21.72 0.39
CA ASN A 151 -8.45 21.72 -1.03
C ASN A 151 -6.97 21.37 -1.26
N GLU A 152 -6.21 20.99 -0.23
CA GLU A 152 -4.82 20.58 -0.34
C GLU A 152 -4.67 19.17 0.23
N SER A 153 -3.88 18.34 -0.44
CA SER A 153 -3.46 17.02 0.03
C SER A 153 -1.95 17.01 0.23
N PHE A 154 -1.51 16.36 1.29
CA PHE A 154 -0.11 16.26 1.66
C PHE A 154 0.24 14.81 1.91
N GLU A 155 1.25 14.32 1.22
CA GLU A 155 1.84 13.02 1.48
C GLU A 155 3.00 13.20 2.45
N ILE A 156 3.05 12.38 3.49
CA ILE A 156 4.16 12.36 4.44
C ILE A 156 4.78 10.97 4.52
N ASN A 157 6.10 10.94 4.44
CA ASN A 157 6.91 9.73 4.49
C ASN A 157 8.09 9.88 5.45
N THR A 158 8.70 8.75 5.72
CA THR A 158 10.00 8.58 6.37
C THR A 158 10.85 7.76 5.42
N TYR A 159 12.15 7.66 5.69
CA TYR A 159 13.02 6.80 4.89
C TYR A 159 12.57 5.34 4.95
N GLU A 160 12.20 4.89 6.15
CA GLU A 160 11.71 3.54 6.42
C GLU A 160 10.37 3.27 5.74
N SER A 161 9.44 4.24 5.72
CA SER A 161 8.15 4.05 5.06
C SER A 161 8.26 3.96 3.55
N MET A 162 9.09 4.81 2.93
CA MET A 162 9.34 4.76 1.48
C MET A 162 10.04 3.45 1.10
N LYS A 163 11.06 3.03 1.86
CA LYS A 163 11.74 1.75 1.65
C LYS A 163 10.77 0.57 1.74
N GLN A 164 9.89 0.57 2.74
CA GLN A 164 8.88 -0.49 2.89
C GLN A 164 7.88 -0.51 1.72
N TYR A 165 7.51 0.66 1.21
CA TYR A 165 6.65 0.80 0.05
C TYR A 165 7.28 0.25 -1.23
N LEU A 166 8.51 0.66 -1.54
CA LEU A 166 9.28 0.14 -2.67
C LEU A 166 9.45 -1.38 -2.58
N LYS A 167 9.76 -1.88 -1.38
CA LYS A 167 9.86 -3.31 -1.11
C LYS A 167 8.55 -4.03 -1.39
N SER A 168 7.41 -3.49 -0.94
CA SER A 168 6.10 -4.09 -1.19
C SER A 168 5.79 -4.21 -2.69
N TYR A 169 6.27 -3.27 -3.50
CA TYR A 169 6.03 -3.24 -4.94
C TYR A 169 6.94 -4.18 -5.71
N ILE A 170 8.22 -4.16 -5.40
CA ILE A 170 9.19 -5.01 -6.09
C ILE A 170 9.03 -6.48 -5.68
N GLU A 171 8.95 -6.76 -4.38
CA GLU A 171 8.81 -8.14 -3.88
C GLU A 171 7.39 -8.69 -4.07
N GLY A 172 6.38 -7.81 -4.11
CA GLY A 172 5.00 -8.16 -4.39
C GLY A 172 4.67 -8.27 -5.88
N GLU A 173 5.64 -8.07 -6.78
CA GLU A 173 5.45 -8.06 -8.23
C GLU A 173 4.29 -7.13 -8.64
N SER A 174 4.20 -5.95 -8.01
CA SER A 174 3.14 -4.96 -8.21
C SER A 174 3.47 -4.06 -9.39
N TYR A 175 3.43 -4.63 -10.61
CA TYR A 175 3.89 -3.95 -11.83
C TYR A 175 3.15 -2.63 -12.11
N ASP A 176 1.85 -2.56 -11.85
CA ASP A 176 1.06 -1.35 -12.08
C ASP A 176 1.50 -0.23 -11.12
N GLU A 177 1.72 -0.55 -9.85
CA GLU A 177 2.18 0.37 -8.82
C GLU A 177 3.61 0.84 -9.07
N ILE A 178 4.52 -0.02 -9.56
CA ILE A 178 5.86 0.43 -9.97
C ILE A 178 5.76 1.49 -11.07
N TYR A 179 4.85 1.30 -12.03
CA TYR A 179 4.62 2.26 -13.11
C TYR A 179 4.00 3.58 -12.61
N THR A 180 3.00 3.54 -11.72
CA THR A 180 2.29 4.76 -11.29
C THR A 180 2.95 5.50 -10.14
N GLU A 181 3.62 4.79 -9.23
CA GLU A 181 4.06 5.34 -7.93
C GLU A 181 5.57 5.52 -7.82
N THR A 182 6.36 5.14 -8.84
CA THR A 182 7.81 5.35 -8.83
C THR A 182 8.31 6.20 -10.00
N GLU A 183 9.37 6.98 -9.76
CA GLU A 183 9.96 7.86 -10.75
C GLU A 183 11.02 7.13 -11.58
N MET A 184 10.75 6.96 -12.88
CA MET A 184 11.68 6.34 -13.83
C MET A 184 13.09 6.94 -13.80
N ARG A 185 13.19 8.26 -13.62
CA ARG A 185 14.49 8.97 -13.60
C ARG A 185 15.38 8.51 -12.46
N ILE A 186 14.79 8.21 -11.29
CA ILE A 186 15.53 7.75 -10.12
C ILE A 186 16.08 6.35 -10.38
N TRP A 187 15.25 5.43 -10.87
CA TRP A 187 15.71 4.08 -11.21
C TRP A 187 16.73 4.07 -12.35
N SER A 188 16.59 4.98 -13.32
CA SER A 188 17.59 5.18 -14.38
C SER A 188 18.94 5.63 -13.80
N GLU A 189 18.95 6.53 -12.82
CA GLU A 189 20.17 6.99 -12.14
C GLU A 189 20.84 5.85 -11.35
N ILE A 190 20.06 5.09 -10.57
CA ILE A 190 20.51 3.89 -9.84
C ILE A 190 21.06 2.83 -10.79
N TYR A 191 20.48 2.68 -11.99
CA TYR A 191 21.02 1.78 -12.99
C TYR A 191 22.38 2.25 -13.55
N LEU A 192 22.50 3.55 -13.83
CA LEU A 192 23.63 4.13 -14.57
C LEU A 192 24.93 4.17 -13.77
N ASP A 193 24.87 4.28 -12.45
CA ASP A 193 26.07 4.36 -11.60
C ASP A 193 26.90 3.04 -11.63
N PRO A 194 26.33 1.87 -11.31
CA PRO A 194 27.01 0.58 -11.47
C PRO A 194 26.97 0.01 -12.90
N GLY A 195 25.86 0.19 -13.62
CA GLY A 195 25.56 -0.53 -14.86
C GLY A 195 25.38 -2.05 -14.68
N ILE A 196 24.63 -2.69 -15.58
CA ILE A 196 24.51 -4.16 -15.62
C ILE A 196 24.91 -4.66 -17.01
N GLU A 197 25.84 -5.62 -17.08
CA GLU A 197 26.18 -6.20 -18.37
C GLU A 197 25.00 -6.95 -19.00
N LYS A 198 24.86 -6.81 -20.31
CA LYS A 198 23.73 -7.31 -21.11
C LYS A 198 23.49 -8.80 -20.95
N GLU A 199 24.57 -9.58 -20.82
CA GLU A 199 24.52 -11.03 -20.68
C GLU A 199 23.87 -11.49 -19.37
N TYR A 200 23.85 -10.64 -18.34
CA TYR A 200 23.15 -10.90 -17.08
C TYR A 200 21.73 -10.35 -17.08
N PHE A 201 21.53 -9.16 -17.66
CA PHE A 201 20.23 -8.48 -17.63
C PHE A 201 19.18 -9.14 -18.53
N ILE A 202 19.51 -9.40 -19.81
CA ILE A 202 18.53 -9.87 -20.82
C ILE A 202 17.87 -11.19 -20.40
N PRO A 203 18.60 -12.23 -19.96
CA PRO A 203 17.98 -13.50 -19.57
C PRO A 203 17.05 -13.35 -18.36
N LYS A 204 17.41 -12.52 -17.37
CA LYS A 204 16.59 -12.27 -16.19
C LYS A 204 15.34 -11.47 -16.54
N MET A 205 15.45 -10.48 -17.41
CA MET A 205 14.29 -9.71 -17.88
C MET A 205 13.31 -10.57 -18.67
N LEU A 206 13.81 -11.51 -19.48
CA LEU A 206 12.94 -12.46 -20.19
C LEU A 206 12.19 -13.37 -19.20
N ASN A 207 12.86 -13.86 -18.16
CA ASN A 207 12.22 -14.65 -17.11
C ASN A 207 11.14 -13.84 -16.38
N GLU A 208 11.43 -12.60 -16.01
CA GLU A 208 10.48 -11.69 -15.36
C GLU A 208 9.25 -11.39 -16.24
N TRP A 209 9.46 -11.24 -17.56
CA TRP A 209 8.37 -11.11 -18.51
C TRP A 209 7.47 -12.36 -18.57
N GLU A 210 8.05 -13.56 -18.46
CA GLU A 210 7.27 -14.79 -18.39
C GLU A 210 6.44 -14.88 -17.10
N ILE A 211 7.02 -14.45 -15.97
CA ILE A 211 6.34 -14.37 -14.66
C ILE A 211 5.15 -13.42 -14.75
N TYR A 212 5.37 -12.17 -15.20
CA TYR A 212 4.31 -11.17 -15.39
C TYR A 212 3.09 -11.74 -16.14
N TRP A 213 3.33 -12.35 -17.31
CA TRP A 213 2.23 -12.92 -18.09
C TRP A 213 1.60 -14.14 -17.41
N SER A 214 2.37 -14.99 -16.75
CA SER A 214 1.83 -16.13 -16.01
C SER A 214 0.88 -15.67 -14.89
N THR A 215 1.30 -14.68 -14.12
CA THR A 215 0.53 -14.08 -13.02
C THR A 215 -0.74 -13.40 -13.56
N LEU A 216 -0.63 -12.61 -14.63
CA LEU A 216 -1.79 -11.95 -15.24
C LEU A 216 -2.82 -12.94 -15.81
N TYR A 217 -2.38 -14.02 -16.46
CA TYR A 217 -3.31 -15.05 -16.95
C TYR A 217 -4.03 -15.75 -15.80
N SER A 218 -3.32 -16.04 -14.71
CA SER A 218 -3.88 -16.71 -13.55
C SER A 218 -4.94 -15.83 -12.88
N SER A 219 -4.63 -14.56 -12.62
CA SER A 219 -5.55 -13.61 -11.99
C SER A 219 -6.81 -13.35 -12.84
N VAL A 220 -6.66 -13.17 -14.16
CA VAL A 220 -7.80 -12.96 -15.06
C VAL A 220 -8.66 -14.22 -15.18
N ARG A 221 -8.04 -15.41 -15.19
CA ARG A 221 -8.79 -16.67 -15.20
C ARG A 221 -9.63 -16.82 -13.94
N GLU A 222 -9.10 -16.48 -12.78
CA GLU A 222 -9.85 -16.53 -11.51
C GLU A 222 -11.01 -15.54 -11.48
N ARG A 223 -10.82 -14.32 -11.99
CA ARG A 223 -11.84 -13.25 -11.94
C ARG A 223 -12.91 -13.36 -13.04
N VAL A 224 -12.52 -13.74 -14.25
CA VAL A 224 -13.37 -13.65 -15.46
C VAL A 224 -13.64 -15.03 -16.09
N GLY A 225 -12.83 -16.04 -15.79
CA GLY A 225 -12.98 -17.40 -16.31
C GLY A 225 -12.45 -17.63 -17.74
N SER A 226 -12.02 -16.59 -18.46
CA SER A 226 -11.49 -16.68 -19.83
C SER A 226 -10.32 -15.73 -20.06
N THR A 227 -9.28 -16.21 -20.77
CA THR A 227 -8.02 -15.48 -21.00
C THR A 227 -7.69 -15.27 -22.49
N SER A 228 -8.60 -15.59 -23.42
CA SER A 228 -8.31 -15.55 -24.87
C SER A 228 -7.92 -14.16 -25.41
N HIS A 229 -8.40 -13.10 -24.76
CA HIS A 229 -8.04 -11.71 -25.11
C HIS A 229 -6.59 -11.35 -24.70
N LEU A 230 -5.95 -12.15 -23.84
CA LEU A 230 -4.57 -11.91 -23.40
C LEU A 230 -3.55 -12.41 -24.43
N ASP A 231 -3.88 -13.42 -25.24
CA ASP A 231 -2.93 -14.03 -26.19
C ASP A 231 -2.37 -12.98 -27.18
N GLY A 232 -3.25 -12.15 -27.75
CA GLY A 232 -2.84 -11.07 -28.65
C GLY A 232 -2.03 -9.97 -27.95
N ARG A 233 -2.35 -9.67 -26.68
CA ARG A 233 -1.58 -8.69 -25.88
C ARG A 233 -0.19 -9.23 -25.53
N LYS A 234 -0.09 -10.52 -25.17
CA LYS A 234 1.18 -11.19 -24.91
C LYS A 234 2.08 -11.21 -26.13
N GLU A 235 1.53 -11.56 -27.29
CA GLU A 235 2.30 -11.56 -28.53
C GLU A 235 2.79 -10.14 -28.91
N ALA A 236 1.96 -9.12 -28.72
CA ALA A 236 2.35 -7.73 -28.94
C ALA A 236 3.46 -7.29 -27.97
N SER A 237 3.35 -7.66 -26.69
CA SER A 237 4.38 -7.39 -25.67
C SER A 237 5.68 -8.12 -25.98
N LEU A 238 5.64 -9.37 -26.46
CA LEU A 238 6.84 -10.11 -26.86
C LEU A 238 7.57 -9.44 -28.03
N ARG A 239 6.82 -8.91 -29.01
CA ARG A 239 7.42 -8.13 -30.11
C ARG A 239 8.15 -6.89 -29.59
N LYS A 240 7.54 -6.15 -28.65
CA LYS A 240 8.17 -4.99 -28.01
C LYS A 240 9.43 -5.40 -27.23
N LEU A 241 9.37 -6.49 -26.47
CA LEU A 241 10.52 -7.02 -25.72
C LEU A 241 11.70 -7.37 -26.65
N ASN A 242 11.43 -8.03 -27.77
CA ASN A 242 12.48 -8.35 -28.74
C ASN A 242 13.12 -7.09 -29.35
N MET A 243 12.30 -6.10 -29.72
CA MET A 243 12.82 -4.80 -30.21
C MET A 243 13.65 -4.08 -29.15
N TYR A 244 13.19 -4.12 -27.90
CA TYR A 244 13.92 -3.58 -26.76
C TYR A 244 15.29 -4.24 -26.60
N PHE A 245 15.38 -5.58 -26.66
CA PHE A 245 16.66 -6.29 -26.57
C PHE A 245 17.62 -5.97 -27.73
N ASP A 246 17.08 -5.73 -28.92
CA ASP A 246 17.91 -5.30 -30.05
C ASP A 246 18.47 -3.89 -29.85
N LEU A 247 17.69 -2.95 -29.31
CA LEU A 247 18.12 -1.58 -29.06
C LEU A 247 18.96 -1.42 -27.80
N TYR A 248 18.79 -2.29 -26.81
CA TYR A 248 19.65 -2.31 -25.64
C TYR A 248 21.13 -2.48 -26.05
N LYS A 249 21.43 -3.13 -27.19
CA LYS A 249 22.79 -3.20 -27.74
C LYS A 249 23.44 -1.82 -27.90
N GLU A 250 22.66 -0.77 -28.12
CA GLU A 250 23.10 0.59 -28.43
C GLU A 250 22.81 1.61 -27.30
N SER A 251 21.99 1.25 -26.30
CA SER A 251 21.67 2.12 -25.15
C SER A 251 22.56 1.84 -23.93
N ASN A 252 22.88 2.90 -23.19
CA ASN A 252 23.52 2.82 -21.87
C ASN A 252 22.52 2.93 -20.71
N ASP A 253 21.28 3.38 -20.98
CA ASP A 253 20.22 3.54 -19.99
C ASP A 253 19.06 2.60 -20.34
N VAL A 254 18.94 1.56 -19.55
CA VAL A 254 18.10 0.39 -19.81
C VAL A 254 16.70 0.58 -19.26
N ILE A 255 16.61 1.31 -18.15
CA ILE A 255 15.37 1.67 -17.48
C ILE A 255 14.63 2.69 -18.33
N ARG A 256 15.30 3.76 -18.77
CA ARG A 256 14.68 4.75 -19.66
C ARG A 256 14.27 4.17 -21.00
N LEU A 257 15.10 3.30 -21.58
CA LEU A 257 14.73 2.61 -22.83
C LEU A 257 13.45 1.79 -22.64
N ALA A 258 13.28 1.11 -21.51
CA ALA A 258 12.09 0.31 -21.23
C ALA A 258 10.85 1.21 -21.10
N TRP A 259 10.98 2.33 -20.40
CA TRP A 259 9.93 3.35 -20.26
C TRP A 259 9.50 3.95 -21.61
N ASP A 260 10.47 4.35 -22.45
CA ASP A 260 10.19 4.96 -23.75
C ASP A 260 9.47 4.00 -24.71
N PHE A 261 9.60 2.69 -24.52
CA PHE A 261 8.96 1.64 -25.33
C PHE A 261 7.60 1.20 -24.80
N ASP A 262 7.53 0.92 -23.50
CA ASP A 262 6.36 0.39 -22.81
C ASP A 262 6.50 0.65 -21.31
N ASP A 263 6.03 1.81 -20.90
CA ASP A 263 5.99 2.29 -19.52
C ASP A 263 5.14 1.40 -18.60
N MET A 264 4.08 0.79 -19.10
CA MET A 264 3.19 -0.05 -18.29
C MET A 264 3.69 -1.47 -18.07
N VAL A 265 4.47 -2.04 -19.00
CA VAL A 265 4.91 -3.45 -18.91
C VAL A 265 6.42 -3.59 -18.85
N LEU A 266 7.16 -3.00 -19.79
CA LEU A 266 8.60 -3.24 -19.86
C LEU A 266 9.36 -2.49 -18.78
N TYR A 267 8.92 -1.28 -18.42
CA TYR A 267 9.56 -0.51 -17.37
C TYR A 267 9.50 -1.20 -15.99
N PRO A 268 8.33 -1.64 -15.48
CA PRO A 268 8.27 -2.35 -14.21
C PRO A 268 9.10 -3.64 -14.21
N ILE A 269 9.04 -4.41 -15.30
CA ILE A 269 9.87 -5.61 -15.49
C ILE A 269 11.36 -5.26 -15.44
N ALA A 270 11.78 -4.15 -16.07
CA ALA A 270 13.17 -3.72 -16.06
C ALA A 270 13.64 -3.30 -14.65
N VAL A 271 12.79 -2.59 -13.90
CA VAL A 271 13.07 -2.20 -12.51
C VAL A 271 13.22 -3.43 -11.61
N ILE A 272 12.25 -4.36 -11.63
CA ILE A 272 12.33 -5.60 -10.84
C ILE A 272 13.57 -6.40 -11.22
N THR A 273 13.86 -6.51 -12.53
CA THR A 273 15.05 -7.21 -13.01
C THR A 273 16.34 -6.59 -12.47
N MET A 274 16.45 -5.26 -12.51
CA MET A 274 17.61 -4.53 -11.97
C MET A 274 17.77 -4.77 -10.48
N VAL A 275 16.71 -4.58 -9.69
CA VAL A 275 16.74 -4.75 -8.23
C VAL A 275 17.08 -6.20 -7.85
N ASN A 276 16.63 -7.18 -8.62
CA ASN A 276 16.97 -8.61 -8.44
C ASN A 276 18.38 -9.01 -8.93
N ILE A 277 19.11 -8.11 -9.57
CA ILE A 277 20.51 -8.30 -9.95
C ILE A 277 21.43 -7.62 -8.94
N PHE A 278 21.05 -6.42 -8.52
CA PHE A 278 21.74 -5.68 -7.47
C PHE A 278 21.34 -6.15 -6.07
N ASP A 279 21.93 -5.51 -5.06
CA ASP A 279 21.46 -5.64 -3.69
C ASP A 279 20.20 -4.77 -3.53
N SER A 280 19.06 -5.41 -3.24
CA SER A 280 17.78 -4.72 -3.20
C SER A 280 17.73 -3.65 -2.11
N ASP A 281 18.36 -3.89 -0.97
CA ASP A 281 18.38 -2.92 0.12
C ASP A 281 19.16 -1.66 -0.28
N VAL A 282 20.26 -1.82 -1.02
CA VAL A 282 21.03 -0.69 -1.56
C VAL A 282 20.20 0.08 -2.58
N CYS A 283 19.52 -0.61 -3.50
CA CYS A 283 18.65 0.05 -4.48
C CYS A 283 17.53 0.87 -3.81
N TYR A 284 16.93 0.36 -2.74
CA TYR A 284 15.90 1.11 -2.02
C TYR A 284 16.47 2.31 -1.28
N ASP A 285 17.65 2.18 -0.70
CA ASP A 285 18.33 3.28 0.00
C ASP A 285 18.69 4.41 -1.00
N GLU A 286 19.32 4.07 -2.13
CA GLU A 286 19.64 5.05 -3.18
C GLU A 286 18.39 5.72 -3.74
N TYR A 287 17.31 4.96 -3.94
CA TYR A 287 16.03 5.51 -4.39
C TYR A 287 15.50 6.56 -3.41
N CYS A 288 15.48 6.24 -2.11
CA CYS A 288 14.99 7.16 -1.08
C CYS A 288 15.86 8.43 -1.00
N GLU A 289 17.18 8.30 -1.12
CA GLU A 289 18.09 9.46 -1.13
C GLU A 289 17.80 10.39 -2.32
N LEU A 290 17.67 9.83 -3.51
CA LEU A 290 17.37 10.60 -4.71
C LEU A 290 15.98 11.26 -4.64
N GLU A 291 14.95 10.50 -4.23
CA GLU A 291 13.57 10.98 -4.12
C GLU A 291 13.48 12.19 -3.18
N PHE A 292 14.04 12.08 -1.97
CA PHE A 292 13.90 13.11 -0.95
C PHE A 292 14.83 14.31 -1.15
N PHE A 293 16.07 14.10 -1.61
CA PHE A 293 17.08 15.16 -1.60
C PHE A 293 17.35 15.79 -2.97
N THR A 294 17.05 15.11 -4.08
CA THR A 294 17.34 15.64 -5.43
C THR A 294 16.10 16.17 -6.15
N GLY A 295 14.91 15.66 -5.82
CA GLY A 295 13.66 16.00 -6.50
C GLY A 295 13.12 17.40 -6.20
N GLY A 296 13.53 18.03 -5.09
CA GLY A 296 13.10 19.38 -4.68
C GLY A 296 11.61 19.53 -4.35
N LYS A 297 10.86 18.42 -4.31
CA LYS A 297 9.42 18.37 -4.00
C LYS A 297 9.13 18.15 -2.51
N TRP A 298 10.11 17.62 -1.78
CA TRP A 298 9.97 17.19 -0.40
C TRP A 298 10.57 18.22 0.57
N GLU A 299 9.87 18.47 1.67
CA GLU A 299 10.32 19.28 2.80
C GLU A 299 10.57 18.39 4.01
N SER A 300 11.72 18.54 4.67
CA SER A 300 12.07 17.74 5.85
C SER A 300 11.51 18.36 7.14
N ILE A 301 10.92 17.53 8.00
CA ILE A 301 10.39 17.89 9.31
C ILE A 301 11.07 17.03 10.36
N SER A 302 11.62 17.65 11.41
CA SER A 302 12.09 16.94 12.60
C SER A 302 11.09 17.12 13.73
N LEU A 303 10.78 16.03 14.45
CA LEU A 303 9.99 16.12 15.68
C LEU A 303 10.76 16.77 16.85
N ASN A 304 12.09 16.86 16.74
CA ASN A 304 12.95 17.49 17.73
C ASN A 304 14.13 18.20 17.04
N GLU A 305 14.02 19.51 16.84
CA GLU A 305 15.05 20.33 16.18
C GLU A 305 16.39 20.37 16.94
N GLU A 306 16.38 20.08 18.25
CA GLU A 306 17.59 20.12 19.08
C GLU A 306 18.39 18.80 19.05
N ASP A 307 17.82 17.74 18.50
CA ASP A 307 18.45 16.42 18.41
C ASP A 307 18.79 16.07 16.95
N PRO A 308 20.08 16.09 16.56
CA PRO A 308 20.51 15.73 15.21
C PRO A 308 20.22 14.27 14.83
N SER A 309 19.90 13.41 15.80
CA SER A 309 19.52 12.01 15.60
C SER A 309 18.00 11.80 15.60
N ALA A 310 17.22 12.88 15.71
CA ALA A 310 15.79 12.83 15.62
C ALA A 310 15.35 12.26 14.27
N LEU A 311 14.28 11.47 14.32
CA LEU A 311 13.60 10.94 13.16
C LEU A 311 13.15 12.09 12.23
N ILE A 312 13.49 11.96 10.96
CA ILE A 312 13.14 12.93 9.92
C ILE A 312 11.95 12.41 9.13
N PHE A 313 10.94 13.25 9.00
CA PHE A 313 9.81 13.07 8.11
C PHE A 313 10.01 13.94 6.88
N PHE A 314 9.50 13.49 5.74
CA PHE A 314 9.48 14.23 4.49
C PHE A 314 8.03 14.44 4.10
N ILE A 315 7.65 15.68 3.80
CA ILE A 315 6.31 16.04 3.36
C ILE A 315 6.34 16.67 1.97
N ARG A 316 5.36 16.35 1.14
CA ARG A 316 5.11 17.06 -0.13
C ARG A 316 3.64 17.35 -0.30
N ARG A 317 3.32 18.34 -1.13
CA ARG A 317 1.96 18.56 -1.63
C ARG A 317 1.70 17.60 -2.77
N GLU A 318 0.54 16.95 -2.77
CA GLU A 318 0.09 16.19 -3.95
C GLU A 318 -0.47 17.15 -5.00
N ASP A 319 -0.08 16.95 -6.26
CA ASP A 319 -0.67 17.66 -7.39
C ASP A 319 -2.07 17.06 -7.66
N ILE A 320 -3.12 17.87 -7.51
CA ILE A 320 -4.54 17.47 -7.71
C ILE A 320 -4.92 17.45 -9.20
#